data_AF-A0A359B5N0-F1
#
_entry.id   AF-A0A359B5N0-F1
#
_cell.length_a   1.000
_cell.length_b   1.000
_cell.length_c   1.000
_cell.angle_alpha   90.00
_cell.angle_beta   90.00
_cell.angle_gamma   90.00
#
_symmetry.space_group_name_H-M   'P 1'
#
loop_
_entity.id
_entity.type
_entity.pdbx_description
1 polymer ?
#
loop_
_entity_poly.entity_id
_entity_poly.type
_entity_poly.pdbx_seq_one_letter_code
_entity_poly.pdbx_strand_id
1 'polypeptide(L)'
;MTTKKIPNFKSEEEEARFWDEHDTTEYADEFETVNLEMDPKLEAEILKKRELKKPVTLRLEPGQIETVKKIAENKGLPYQTLIRMWITEAIHKEIMS
;
A
#
# COMPACT_ATOMS: atom_id res chain seq x y z
N MET A 1 -16.88 30.63 1.48
CA MET A 1 -15.75 29.93 0.86
C MET A 1 -15.51 30.62 -0.47
N THR A 2 -14.33 31.19 -0.67
CA THR A 2 -13.96 31.95 -1.87
C THR A 2 -13.60 30.96 -2.96
N THR A 3 -14.47 30.82 -3.96
CA THR A 3 -14.29 29.89 -5.07
C THR A 3 -13.49 30.60 -6.16
N LYS A 4 -12.26 30.15 -6.42
CA LYS A 4 -11.41 30.70 -7.50
C LYS A 4 -11.56 29.84 -8.75
N LYS A 5 -11.47 30.50 -9.91
CA LYS A 5 -11.51 29.83 -11.21
C LYS A 5 -10.13 29.45 -11.71
N ILE A 6 -9.98 28.26 -12.28
CA ILE A 6 -8.75 27.81 -12.92
C ILE A 6 -8.54 28.65 -14.19
N PRO A 7 -7.41 29.37 -14.31
CA PRO A 7 -7.15 30.21 -15.47
C PRO A 7 -6.80 29.37 -16.71
N ASN A 8 -7.02 29.94 -17.90
CA ASN A 8 -6.59 29.32 -19.16
C ASN A 8 -5.08 29.51 -19.33
N PHE A 9 -4.30 28.43 -19.23
CA PHE A 9 -2.86 28.44 -19.46
C PHE A 9 -2.53 28.43 -20.95
N LYS A 10 -1.45 29.11 -21.34
CA LYS A 10 -0.95 29.15 -22.71
C LYS A 10 0.09 28.07 -22.99
N SER A 11 0.69 27.49 -21.95
CA SER A 11 1.64 26.38 -22.04
C SER A 11 1.61 25.49 -20.79
N GLU A 12 2.03 24.24 -20.93
CA GLU A 12 2.15 23.29 -19.81
C GLU A 12 3.12 23.78 -18.73
N GLU A 13 4.19 24.51 -19.10
CA GLU A 13 5.12 25.08 -18.12
C GLU A 13 4.49 26.20 -17.28
N GLU A 14 3.53 26.96 -17.84
CA GLU A 14 2.78 27.98 -17.11
C GLU A 14 1.83 27.33 -16.11
N GLU A 15 1.16 26.26 -16.52
CA GLU A 15 0.29 25.46 -15.67
C GLU A 15 1.06 24.81 -14.51
N ALA A 16 2.22 24.21 -14.78
CA ALA A 16 3.05 23.59 -13.74
C ALA A 16 3.50 24.61 -12.69
N ARG A 17 4.01 25.77 -13.12
CA ARG A 17 4.40 26.87 -12.22
C ARG A 17 3.22 27.38 -11.40
N PHE A 18 2.05 27.48 -12.01
CA PHE A 18 0.84 27.91 -11.31
C PHE A 18 0.48 26.94 -10.18
N TRP A 19 0.48 25.63 -10.43
CA TRP A 19 0.16 24.62 -9.41
C TRP A 19 1.24 24.46 -8.33
N ASP A 20 2.51 24.78 -8.64
CA ASP A 20 3.58 24.83 -7.64
C ASP A 20 3.41 26.00 -6.65
N GLU A 21 2.82 27.10 -7.11
CA GLU A 21 2.69 28.35 -6.32
C GLU A 21 1.31 28.53 -5.65
N HIS A 22 0.29 27.77 -6.06
CA HIS A 22 -1.10 27.94 -5.59
C HIS A 22 -1.62 26.71 -4.84
N ASP A 23 -2.43 26.95 -3.81
CA ASP A 23 -3.12 25.88 -3.08
C ASP A 23 -4.26 25.30 -3.92
N THR A 24 -4.18 24.01 -4.23
CA THR A 24 -5.18 23.30 -5.04
C THR A 24 -6.56 23.28 -4.41
N THR A 25 -6.67 23.42 -3.09
CA THR A 25 -7.96 23.44 -2.39
C THR A 25 -8.80 24.69 -2.70
N GLU A 26 -8.18 25.77 -3.17
CA GLU A 26 -8.90 26.99 -3.58
C GLU A 26 -9.69 26.83 -4.89
N TYR A 27 -9.43 25.75 -5.63
CA TYR A 27 -10.03 25.43 -6.94
C TYR A 27 -10.89 24.16 -6.88
N ALA A 28 -11.17 23.65 -5.68
CA ALA A 28 -11.85 22.36 -5.47
C ALA A 28 -13.21 22.22 -6.18
N ASP A 29 -13.95 23.32 -6.33
CA ASP A 29 -15.26 23.34 -6.99
C ASP A 29 -15.16 23.26 -8.53
N GLU A 30 -13.98 23.45 -9.11
CA GLU A 30 -13.74 23.29 -10.55
C GLU A 30 -13.19 21.90 -10.91
N PHE A 31 -12.79 21.09 -9.93
CA PHE A 31 -12.39 19.71 -10.19
C PHE A 31 -13.62 18.82 -10.37
N GLU A 32 -13.63 18.03 -11.44
CA GLU A 32 -14.60 16.96 -11.57
C GLU A 32 -14.25 15.83 -10.60
N THR A 33 -15.26 15.33 -9.89
CA THR A 33 -15.08 14.15 -9.05
C THR A 33 -14.85 12.94 -9.96
N VAL A 34 -13.59 12.54 -10.09
CA VAL A 34 -13.27 11.28 -10.75
C VAL A 34 -13.68 10.15 -9.81
N ASN A 35 -14.72 9.42 -10.19
CA ASN A 35 -15.03 8.15 -9.56
C ASN A 35 -13.89 7.21 -9.95
N LEU A 36 -12.96 6.96 -9.03
CA LEU A 36 -11.89 5.98 -9.20
C LEU A 36 -12.54 4.59 -9.22
N GLU A 37 -13.10 4.20 -10.35
CA GLU A 37 -13.46 2.81 -10.59
C GLU A 37 -12.14 2.03 -10.65
N MET A 38 -11.86 1.30 -9.57
CA MET A 38 -10.74 0.38 -9.56
C MET A 38 -10.91 -0.61 -10.72
N ASP A 39 -9.84 -0.83 -11.47
CA ASP A 39 -9.86 -1.83 -12.55
C ASP A 39 -10.39 -3.16 -11.98
N PRO A 40 -11.48 -3.73 -12.54
CA PRO A 40 -12.11 -4.92 -11.99
C PRO A 40 -11.16 -6.13 -11.90
N LYS A 41 -10.10 -6.18 -12.72
CA LYS A 41 -9.06 -7.22 -12.63
C LYS A 41 -8.12 -6.95 -11.46
N LEU A 42 -7.74 -5.69 -11.24
CA LEU A 42 -6.93 -5.31 -10.07
C LEU A 42 -7.69 -5.60 -8.77
N GLU A 43 -8.97 -5.28 -8.72
CA GLU A 43 -9.83 -5.59 -7.58
C GLU A 43 -9.95 -7.11 -7.37
N ALA A 44 -10.25 -7.87 -8.43
CA ALA A 44 -10.34 -9.33 -8.37
C ALA A 44 -9.01 -9.99 -7.97
N GLU A 45 -7.86 -9.48 -8.41
CA GLU A 45 -6.55 -9.99 -7.99
C GLU A 45 -6.27 -9.71 -6.51
N ILE A 46 -6.58 -8.51 -6.04
CA ILE A 46 -6.44 -8.13 -4.63
C ILE A 46 -7.35 -9.01 -3.77
N LEU A 47 -8.59 -9.25 -4.22
CA LEU A 47 -9.57 -10.08 -3.52
C LEU A 47 -9.14 -11.56 -3.51
N LYS A 48 -8.68 -12.11 -4.64
CA LYS A 48 -8.11 -13.48 -4.71
C LYS A 48 -6.93 -13.65 -3.76
N LYS A 49 -6.03 -12.66 -3.67
CA LYS A 49 -4.88 -12.69 -2.74
C LYS A 49 -5.31 -12.62 -1.27
N ARG A 50 -6.44 -11.96 -0.97
CA ARG A 50 -7.03 -11.91 0.37
C ARG A 50 -7.71 -13.23 0.77
N GLU A 51 -8.37 -13.91 -0.16
CA GLU A 51 -9.18 -15.11 0.14
C GLU A 51 -8.39 -16.41 0.37
N LEU A 52 -7.08 -16.47 0.08
CA LEU A 52 -6.35 -17.75 0.05
C LEU A 52 -5.49 -18.07 1.29
N LYS A 53 -5.68 -17.41 2.42
CA LYS A 53 -4.90 -17.70 3.65
C LYS A 53 -5.70 -18.54 4.63
N LYS A 54 -5.30 -19.80 4.80
CA LYS A 54 -5.86 -20.69 5.83
C LYS A 54 -5.11 -20.50 7.16
N PRO A 55 -5.80 -20.28 8.29
CA PRO A 55 -5.13 -20.20 9.58
C PRO A 55 -4.55 -21.55 9.97
N VAL A 56 -3.39 -21.53 10.63
CA VAL A 56 -2.75 -22.72 11.18
C VAL A 56 -2.27 -22.41 12.59
N THR A 57 -2.46 -23.35 13.52
CA THR A 57 -1.91 -23.27 14.87
C THR A 57 -0.59 -24.01 14.92
N LEU A 58 0.49 -23.30 15.28
CA LEU A 58 1.83 -23.88 15.44
C LEU A 58 2.24 -23.79 16.91
N ARG A 59 2.80 -24.87 17.45
CA ARG A 59 3.45 -24.85 18.77
C ARG A 59 4.92 -24.49 18.58
N LEU A 60 5.37 -23.48 19.32
CA LEU A 60 6.74 -22.98 19.35
C LEU A 60 7.17 -22.83 20.81
N GLU A 61 8.47 -22.95 21.05
CA GLU A 61 9.02 -22.68 22.38
C GLU A 61 8.80 -21.20 22.74
N PRO A 62 8.49 -20.86 24.02
CA PRO A 62 8.26 -19.47 24.43
C PRO A 62 9.41 -18.53 24.06
N GLY A 63 10.66 -19.01 24.19
CA GLY A 63 11.85 -18.24 23.83
C GLY A 63 11.97 -17.97 22.33
N GLN A 64 11.47 -18.86 21.47
CA GLN A 64 11.45 -18.64 20.03
C GLN A 64 10.45 -17.54 19.67
N ILE A 65 9.25 -17.57 20.27
CA ILE A 65 8.22 -16.54 20.05
C ILE A 65 8.75 -15.16 20.44
N GLU A 66 9.39 -15.07 21.60
CA GLU A 66 9.97 -13.81 22.10
C GLU A 66 11.08 -13.29 21.19
N THR A 67 11.95 -14.18 20.73
CA THR A 67 13.04 -13.84 19.82
C THR A 67 12.51 -13.33 18.48
N VAL A 68 11.50 -14.01 17.90
CA VAL A 68 10.88 -13.58 16.64
C VAL A 68 10.25 -12.19 16.79
N LYS A 69 9.56 -11.92 17.90
CA LYS A 69 8.94 -10.61 18.15
C LYS A 69 9.98 -9.49 18.14
N LYS A 70 11.10 -9.67 18.85
CA LYS A 70 12.20 -8.68 18.88
C LYS A 70 12.81 -8.44 17.50
N ILE A 71 13.03 -9.51 16.73
CA ILE A 71 13.56 -9.38 15.36
C ILE A 71 12.56 -8.64 14.46
N ALA A 72 11.27 -8.94 14.59
CA ALA A 72 10.23 -8.31 13.79
C ALA A 72 10.08 -6.81 14.11
N GLU A 73 10.11 -6.45 15.39
CA GLU A 73 10.11 -5.06 15.86
C GLU A 73 11.29 -4.27 15.29
N ASN A 74 12.51 -4.81 15.37
CA ASN A 74 13.70 -4.20 14.78
C ASN A 74 13.62 -4.02 13.26
N LYS A 75 12.80 -4.85 12.59
CA LYS A 75 12.54 -4.77 11.15
C LYS A 75 11.31 -3.91 10.80
N GLY A 76 10.58 -3.38 11.78
CA GLY A 76 9.34 -2.66 11.57
C GLY A 76 8.21 -3.53 11.00
N LEU A 77 8.20 -4.84 11.28
CA LEU A 77 7.25 -5.80 10.73
C LEU A 77 6.42 -6.47 11.85
N PRO A 78 5.16 -6.85 11.58
CA PRO A 78 4.43 -7.76 12.47
C PRO A 78 5.13 -9.13 12.55
N TYR A 79 5.27 -9.69 13.74
CA TYR A 79 5.96 -10.98 13.94
C TYR A 79 5.35 -12.13 13.12
N GLN A 80 4.02 -12.15 12.94
CA GLN A 80 3.35 -13.14 12.09
C GLN A 80 3.72 -12.99 10.60
N THR A 81 3.98 -11.75 10.15
CA THR A 81 4.46 -11.49 8.80
C THR A 81 5.88 -12.00 8.62
N LEU A 82 6.75 -11.77 9.60
CA LEU A 82 8.12 -12.28 9.58
C LEU A 82 8.17 -13.81 9.56
N ILE A 83 7.39 -14.49 10.42
CA ILE A 83 7.29 -15.96 10.43
C ILE A 83 6.88 -16.48 9.05
N ARG A 84 5.87 -15.86 8.44
CA ARG A 84 5.39 -16.26 7.11
C ARG A 84 6.49 -16.11 6.05
N MET A 85 7.25 -15.01 6.07
CA MET A 85 8.36 -14.81 5.14
C MET A 85 9.41 -15.92 5.27
N TRP A 86 9.82 -16.24 6.49
CA TRP A 86 10.79 -17.33 6.72
C TRP A 86 10.27 -18.70 6.28
N ILE A 87 9.00 -19.02 6.53
CA ILE A 87 8.38 -20.26 6.03
C ILE A 87 8.42 -20.30 4.50
N THR A 88 8.08 -19.19 3.84
CA THR A 88 8.13 -19.08 2.38
C THR A 88 9.56 -19.26 1.86
N GLU A 89 10.55 -18.60 2.46
CA GLU A 89 11.96 -18.73 2.09
C GLU A 89 12.47 -20.17 2.24
N ALA A 90 12.13 -20.83 3.36
CA ALA A 90 12.51 -22.21 3.62
C ALA A 90 11.90 -23.17 2.59
N ILE A 91 10.62 -23.01 2.25
CA ILE A 91 9.96 -23.83 1.22
C ILE A 91 10.63 -23.64 -0.14
N HIS A 92 10.92 -22.40 -0.53
CA HIS A 92 11.60 -22.12 -1.80
C HIS A 92 12.97 -22.78 -1.86
N LYS A 93 13.74 -22.68 -0.76
CA LYS A 93 15.05 -23.31 -0.67
C LYS A 93 14.98 -24.81 -0.89
N GLU A 94 13.98 -25.48 -0.31
CA GLU A 94 13.86 -26.94 -0.37
C GLU A 94 13.26 -27.47 -1.67
N ILE A 95 12.47 -26.67 -2.38
CA ILE A 95 12.00 -27.01 -3.72
C ILE A 95 13.11 -26.85 -4.77
N MET A 96 14.03 -25.90 -4.54
CA MET A 96 15.14 -25.60 -5.45
C MET A 96 16.43 -26.37 -5.12
N SER A 97 16.46 -27.13 -4.01
CA SER A 97 17.58 -28.00 -3.63
C SER A 97 17.44 -29.40 -4.23
#